data_AF-A0ABD4SEA5-F1
#
_entry.id   AF-A0ABD4SEA5-F1
#
_cell.length_a   1.000
_cell.length_b   1.000
_cell.length_c   1.000
_cell.angle_alpha   90.00
_cell.angle_beta   90.00
_cell.angle_gamma   90.00
#
_symmetry.space_group_name_H-M   'P 1'
#
loop_
_entity.id
_entity.type
_entity.pdbx_description
1 polymer ?
#
loop_
_entity_poly.entity_id
_entity_poly.type
_entity_poly.pdbx_seq_one_letter_code
_entity_poly.pdbx_strand_id
1 'polypeptide(L)'
;MPLSWLAFLCIVGICCVNSMYGSSTQVYFLDLAAAEYPESIDFASSFNSIFANVGISLGSFTAAQAAGLTGIASTPYFGGVYSLLSCLLMLLVCRQLAAKK
;
A
#
# COMPACT_ATOMS: atom_id res chain seq x y z
N MET A 1 28.63 16.18 -5.45
CA MET A 1 27.31 16.36 -6.10
C MET A 1 26.56 17.44 -5.34
N PRO A 2 25.82 18.35 -6.00
CA PRO A 2 25.03 19.33 -5.27
C PRO A 2 24.02 18.61 -4.36
N LEU A 3 23.79 19.15 -3.16
CA LEU A 3 22.91 18.56 -2.14
C LEU A 3 21.50 18.22 -2.69
N SER A 4 21.03 18.98 -3.67
CA SER A 4 19.77 18.77 -4.40
C SER A 4 19.72 17.45 -5.19
N TRP A 5 20.82 17.03 -5.80
CA TRP A 5 20.88 15.75 -6.54
C TRP A 5 20.86 14.56 -5.60
N LEU A 6 21.51 14.68 -4.44
CA LEU A 6 21.48 13.64 -3.41
C LEU A 6 20.06 13.46 -2.86
N ALA A 7 19.37 14.56 -2.54
CA ALA A 7 17.98 14.53 -2.08
C ALA A 7 17.05 13.89 -3.13
N PHE A 8 17.22 14.24 -4.41
CA PHE A 8 16.46 13.63 -5.50
C PHE A 8 16.68 12.11 -5.58
N LEU A 9 17.93 11.65 -5.52
CA LEU A 9 18.25 10.22 -5.53
C LEU A 9 17.67 9.48 -4.32
N CYS A 10 17.67 10.11 -3.14
CA CYS A 10 17.05 9.54 -1.94
C CYS A 10 15.53 9.39 -2.13
N ILE A 11 14.85 10.39 -2.68
CA ILE A 11 13.40 10.33 -2.94
C ILE A 11 13.09 9.22 -3.94
N VAL A 12 13.84 9.15 -5.05
CA VAL A 12 13.67 8.08 -6.04
C VAL A 12 13.87 6.70 -5.41
N GLY A 13 14.91 6.53 -4.58
CA GLY A 13 15.15 5.29 -3.85
C GLY A 13 13.98 4.89 -2.96
N ILE A 14 13.42 5.82 -2.19
CA ILE A 14 12.25 5.57 -1.33
C ILE A 14 11.03 5.19 -2.17
N CYS A 15 10.76 5.90 -3.26
CA CYS A 15 9.63 5.61 -4.16
C CYS A 15 9.75 4.22 -4.81
N CYS A 16 10.95 3.83 -5.22
CA CYS A 16 11.23 2.51 -5.79
C CYS A 16 10.97 1.42 -4.75
N VAL A 17 11.54 1.55 -3.55
CA VAL A 17 11.36 0.55 -2.47
C VAL A 17 9.89 0.39 -2.11
N ASN A 18 9.14 1.50 -2.03
CA ASN A 18 7.70 1.45 -1.75
C ASN A 18 6.91 0.72 -2.84
N SER A 19 7.18 1.03 -4.11
CA SER A 19 6.52 0.37 -5.25
C SER A 19 6.85 -1.12 -5.33
N MET A 20 8.10 -1.50 -5.04
CA MET A 20 8.55 -2.89 -5.06
C MET A 20 7.84 -3.74 -4.02
N TYR A 21 7.66 -3.22 -2.80
CA TYR A 21 6.95 -3.92 -1.72
C TYR A 21 5.45 -4.11 -2.03
N GLY A 22 4.80 -3.09 -2.60
CA GLY A 22 3.41 -3.18 -3.03
C GLY A 22 3.20 -4.27 -4.08
N SER A 23 4.11 -4.34 -5.06
CA SER A 23 4.04 -5.31 -6.15
C SER A 23 4.22 -6.76 -5.70
N SER A 24 5.20 -7.04 -4.81
CA SER A 24 5.42 -8.41 -4.33
C SER A 24 4.23 -8.97 -3.54
N THR A 25 3.59 -8.12 -2.73
CA THR A 25 2.39 -8.49 -1.97
C THR A 25 1.21 -8.77 -2.91
N GLN A 26 1.03 -7.92 -3.93
CA GLN A 26 0.00 -8.09 -4.95
C GLN A 26 0.17 -9.41 -5.71
N VAL A 27 1.39 -9.72 -6.15
CA VAL A 27 1.67 -10.97 -6.89
C VAL A 27 1.42 -12.19 -6.01
N TYR A 28 1.82 -12.16 -4.73
CA TYR A 28 1.55 -13.26 -3.79
C TYR A 28 0.05 -13.60 -3.67
N PHE A 29 -0.83 -12.59 -3.57
CA PHE A 29 -2.27 -12.85 -3.50
C PHE A 29 -2.84 -13.42 -4.80
N LEU A 30 -2.31 -13.01 -5.95
CA LEU A 30 -2.72 -13.56 -7.24
C LEU A 30 -2.22 -15.00 -7.42
N ASP A 31 -0.99 -15.30 -7.01
CA ASP A 31 -0.44 -16.66 -7.04
C ASP A 31 -1.22 -17.59 -6.09
N LEU A 32 -1.61 -17.10 -4.91
CA LEU A 32 -2.45 -17.85 -3.98
C LEU A 32 -3.84 -18.12 -4.55
N ALA A 33 -4.46 -17.11 -5.15
CA ALA A 33 -5.74 -17.28 -5.83
C ALA A 33 -5.62 -18.26 -7.01
N ALA A 34 -4.48 -18.28 -7.73
CA ALA A 34 -4.28 -19.18 -8.87
C ALA A 34 -4.21 -20.64 -8.41
N ALA A 35 -3.59 -20.85 -7.24
CA ALA A 35 -3.43 -22.16 -6.64
C ALA A 35 -4.74 -22.71 -6.04
N GLU A 36 -5.52 -21.88 -5.32
CA GLU A 36 -6.72 -22.34 -4.61
C GLU A 36 -8.04 -22.12 -5.39
N TYR A 37 -8.12 -21.08 -6.21
CA TYR A 37 -9.34 -20.64 -6.90
C TYR A 37 -9.05 -20.16 -8.34
N PRO A 38 -8.58 -21.05 -9.24
CA PRO A 38 -8.13 -20.68 -10.59
C PRO A 38 -9.21 -19.98 -11.43
N GLU A 39 -10.48 -20.35 -11.24
CA GLU A 39 -11.63 -19.73 -11.94
C GLU A 39 -11.90 -18.28 -11.54
N SER A 40 -11.29 -17.79 -10.44
CA SER A 40 -11.56 -16.45 -9.88
C SER A 40 -10.38 -15.48 -10.04
N ILE A 41 -9.35 -15.83 -10.81
CA ILE A 41 -8.14 -15.00 -10.97
C ILE A 41 -8.42 -13.65 -11.59
N ASP A 42 -9.23 -13.62 -12.64
CA ASP A 42 -9.58 -12.37 -13.33
C ASP A 42 -10.33 -11.41 -12.40
N PHE A 43 -11.14 -11.97 -11.50
CA PHE A 43 -11.85 -11.21 -10.47
C PHE A 43 -10.88 -10.66 -9.41
N ALA A 44 -9.97 -11.50 -8.89
CA ALA A 44 -8.97 -11.08 -7.92
C ALA A 44 -8.03 -9.98 -8.45
N SER A 45 -7.58 -10.12 -9.70
CA SER A 45 -6.76 -9.13 -10.40
C SER A 45 -7.48 -7.79 -10.58
N SER A 46 -8.76 -7.84 -10.95
CA SER A 46 -9.61 -6.65 -11.08
C SER A 46 -9.77 -5.93 -9.73
N PHE A 47 -10.03 -6.66 -8.65
CA PHE A 47 -10.12 -6.07 -7.31
C PHE A 47 -8.82 -5.42 -6.87
N ASN A 48 -7.69 -6.06 -7.14
CA ASN A 48 -6.41 -5.49 -6.75
C ASN A 48 -6.22 -4.10 -7.37
N SER A 49 -6.46 -3.97 -8.67
CA SER A 49 -6.35 -2.67 -9.37
C SER A 49 -7.37 -1.64 -8.86
N ILE A 50 -8.61 -2.05 -8.57
CA ILE A 50 -9.64 -1.18 -8.01
C ILE A 50 -9.22 -0.67 -6.62
N PHE A 51 -8.84 -1.56 -5.71
CA PHE A 51 -8.46 -1.19 -4.34
C PHE A 51 -7.17 -0.37 -4.30
N ALA A 52 -6.20 -0.62 -5.19
CA ALA A 52 -5.01 0.21 -5.32
C ALA A 52 -5.38 1.66 -5.70
N ASN A 53 -6.22 1.83 -6.71
CA ASN A 53 -6.67 3.17 -7.14
C ASN A 53 -7.52 3.88 -6.07
N VAL A 54 -8.39 3.14 -5.38
CA VAL A 54 -9.17 3.68 -4.24
C VAL A 54 -8.24 4.09 -3.11
N GLY A 55 -7.24 3.28 -2.77
CA GLY A 55 -6.25 3.58 -1.73
C GLY A 55 -5.44 4.84 -2.05
N ILE A 56 -4.95 4.97 -3.27
CA ILE A 56 -4.23 6.18 -3.73
C ILE A 56 -5.15 7.40 -3.68
N SER A 57 -6.40 7.29 -4.12
CA SER A 57 -7.37 8.39 -4.12
C SER A 57 -7.71 8.85 -2.71
N LEU A 58 -8.00 7.92 -1.80
CA LEU A 58 -8.28 8.20 -0.39
C LEU A 58 -7.06 8.77 0.34
N GLY A 59 -5.87 8.22 0.09
CA GLY A 59 -4.62 8.71 0.64
C GLY A 59 -4.32 10.14 0.17
N SER A 60 -4.50 10.41 -1.13
CA SER A 60 -4.31 11.74 -1.72
C SER A 60 -5.31 12.75 -1.19
N PHE A 61 -6.59 12.37 -1.06
CA PHE A 61 -7.60 13.22 -0.44
C PHE A 61 -7.26 13.56 1.02
N THR A 62 -6.90 12.55 1.80
CA THR A 62 -6.54 12.74 3.21
C THR A 62 -5.29 13.60 3.36
N ALA A 63 -4.29 13.40 2.51
CA ALA A 63 -3.08 14.21 2.48
C ALA A 63 -3.38 15.67 2.11
N ALA A 64 -4.26 15.92 1.14
CA ALA A 64 -4.68 17.27 0.75
C ALA A 64 -5.41 17.98 1.90
N GLN A 65 -6.34 17.29 2.58
CA GLN A 65 -7.06 17.84 3.73
C GLN A 65 -6.11 18.11 4.93
N ALA A 66 -5.21 17.18 5.23
CA ALA A 66 -4.21 17.34 6.28
C ALA A 66 -3.28 18.53 6.02
N ALA A 67 -2.81 18.68 4.78
CA ALA A 67 -1.98 19.80 4.37
C ALA A 67 -2.72 21.14 4.49
N GLY A 68 -4.00 21.18 4.13
CA GLY A 68 -4.84 22.39 4.22
C GLY A 68 -5.13 22.85 5.66
N LEU A 69 -5.29 21.93 6.61
CA LEU A 69 -5.64 22.24 8.00
C LEU A 69 -4.43 22.40 8.92
N THR A 70 -3.39 21.59 8.74
CA THR A 70 -2.29 21.41 9.71
C THR A 70 -0.90 21.57 9.10
N GLY A 71 -0.81 21.91 7.81
CA GLY A 71 0.44 22.05 7.07
C GLY A 71 1.03 20.71 6.58
N ILE A 72 1.87 20.79 5.55
CA ILE A 72 2.45 19.61 4.86
C ILE A 72 3.31 18.74 5.79
N ALA A 73 3.94 19.33 6.81
CA ALA A 73 4.78 18.61 7.76
C ALA A 73 4.01 17.55 8.56
N SER A 74 2.69 17.70 8.70
CA SER A 74 1.83 16.81 9.49
C SER A 74 1.26 15.64 8.67
N THR A 75 1.31 15.72 7.34
CA THR A 75 0.84 14.68 6.40
C THR A 75 1.41 13.28 6.67
N PRO A 76 2.71 13.10 7.01
CA PRO A 76 3.27 11.79 7.29
C PRO A 76 2.61 11.06 8.47
N TYR A 77 2.11 11.78 9.48
CA TYR A 77 1.45 11.17 10.63
C TYR A 77 0.16 10.45 10.23
N PHE A 78 -0.62 11.03 9.32
CA PHE A 78 -1.81 10.37 8.77
C PHE A 78 -1.45 9.12 7.97
N GLY A 79 -0.34 9.16 7.21
CA GLY A 79 0.22 7.98 6.57
C GLY A 79 0.57 6.88 7.58
N GLY A 80 1.18 7.24 8.71
CA GLY A 80 1.47 6.32 9.81
C GLY A 80 0.23 5.65 10.39
N VAL A 81 -0.88 6.38 10.56
CA VAL A 81 -2.16 5.81 10.99
C VAL A 81 -2.68 4.76 10.00
N TYR A 82 -2.63 5.05 8.70
CA TYR A 82 -3.01 4.07 7.67
C TYR A 82 -2.10 2.84 7.67
N SER A 83 -0.79 3.01 7.86
CA SER A 83 0.15 1.89 7.96
C SER A 83 -0.14 1.01 9.17
N LEU A 84 -0.44 1.60 10.33
CA LEU A 84 -0.83 0.84 11.54
C LEU A 84 -2.13 0.08 11.31
N LEU A 85 -3.14 0.73 10.72
CA LEU A 85 -4.42 0.08 10.41
C LEU A 85 -4.24 -1.10 9.44
N SER A 86 -3.45 -0.92 8.39
CA SER A 86 -3.12 -1.97 7.43
C SER A 86 -2.41 -3.14 8.10
N CYS A 87 -1.44 -2.87 8.98
CA CYS A 87 -0.72 -3.89 9.74
C CYS A 87 -1.67 -4.69 10.65
N LEU A 88 -2.56 -4.02 11.39
CA LEU A 88 -3.55 -4.68 12.24
C LEU A 88 -4.50 -5.58 11.44
N LEU A 89 -5.01 -5.10 10.31
CA LEU A 89 -5.88 -5.89 9.44
C LEU A 89 -5.15 -7.12 8.87
N MET A 90 -3.90 -6.96 8.44
CA MET A 90 -3.09 -8.08 7.95
C MET A 90 -2.86 -9.13 9.05
N LEU A 91 -2.55 -8.70 10.28
CA LEU A 91 -2.41 -9.61 11.41
C LEU A 91 -3.71 -10.38 11.69
N LEU A 92 -4.86 -9.72 11.61
CA LEU A 92 -6.16 -10.38 11.76
C LEU A 92 -6.39 -11.43 10.66
N VAL A 93 -6.12 -11.08 9.39
CA VAL A 93 -6.24 -12.02 8.26
C VAL A 93 -5.31 -13.22 8.45
N CYS A 94 -4.04 -13.00 8.77
CA CYS A 94 -3.09 -14.08 9.05
C CYS A 94 -3.58 -15.00 10.19
N ARG A 95 -4.16 -14.43 11.25
CA ARG A 95 -4.74 -15.23 12.35
C ARG A 95 -5.93 -16.07 11.89
N GLN A 96 -6.82 -15.52 11.05
CA GLN A 96 -7.96 -16.26 10.52
C GLN A 96 -7.52 -17.40 9.59
N LEU A 97 -6.52 -17.17 8.75
CA LEU A 97 -5.93 -18.20 7.89
C LEU A 97 -5.26 -19.30 8.70
N ALA A 98 -4.52 -18.95 9.76
CA ALA A 98 -3.90 -19.91 10.65
C ALA A 98 -4.93 -20.75 11.44
N ALA A 99 -6.08 -20.18 11.81
CA ALA A 99 -7.16 -20.87 12.50
C ALA A 99 -8.01 -21.78 11.59
N LYS A 100 -7.91 -21.61 10.27
CA LYS A 100 -8.59 -22.44 9.27
C LYS A 100 -7.81 -23.70 8.86
N LYS A 101 -6.53 -23.79 9.23
CA LYS A 101 -5.69 -24.99 9.09
C LYS A 101 -5.89 -25.93 10.28
#